data_AF-A0A6G3ZPZ2-F1
#
_entry.id   AF-A0A6G3ZPZ2-F1
#
_cell.length_a   1.000
_cell.length_b   1.000
_cell.length_c   1.000
_cell.angle_alpha   90.00
_cell.angle_beta   90.00
_cell.angle_gamma   90.00
#
_symmetry.space_group_name_H-M   'P 1'
#
loop_
_entity.id
_entity.type
_entity.pdbx_description
1 polymer ?
#
loop_
_entity_poly.entity_id
_entity_poly.type
_entity_poly.pdbx_seq_one_letter_code
_entity_poly.pdbx_strand_id
1 'polypeptide(L)'
;MSSNNASGKVVSVDEQALKQADEAEVDADGFEVVEETPKLRATVEQETQAKVDANHPDGIKETNKERIQGATLEQEERIRAQEAELERISVRAKVSKQDGRAKRARDIAAERSKERRREFQRRAASVDPMADPERPDAREELSQDELASVNKQTKRLSEKLDGWTKAAISRRLAERVVEGASLMSAVVGVHEELQTAPGQVIPIGELEDVNRKEVSISGRVDTLWEPSHPSIAQVGLIEDESGRTRVTVWENSNAPWMEEGEQVCIRGAARNWYEGRVSLAVTGWSTILFPERGRWWE
;
A
#
# COMPACT_ATOMS: atom_id res chain seq x y z
N MET A 1 8.75 -3.14 5.70
CA MET A 1 9.23 -4.05 4.63
C MET A 1 10.27 -3.28 3.85
N SER A 2 11.54 -3.46 4.20
CA SER A 2 12.66 -2.80 3.52
C SER A 2 13.52 -3.91 2.90
N SER A 3 13.62 -3.89 1.58
CA SER A 3 14.59 -4.62 0.80
C SER A 3 15.79 -3.71 0.58
N ASN A 4 17.01 -4.19 0.86
CA ASN A 4 18.05 -4.24 -0.17
C ASN A 4 19.37 -4.85 0.35
N ASN A 5 19.82 -5.82 -0.45
CA ASN A 5 21.18 -6.04 -0.94
C ASN A 5 22.29 -6.37 0.06
N ALA A 6 22.58 -7.67 0.09
CA ALA A 6 23.83 -8.27 0.50
C ALA A 6 25.02 -7.63 -0.22
N SER A 7 25.92 -7.03 0.55
CA SER A 7 27.25 -6.64 0.11
C SER A 7 28.10 -7.90 -0.09
N GLY A 8 28.50 -8.18 -1.33
CA GLY A 8 29.51 -9.18 -1.65
C GLY A 8 30.83 -8.81 -0.96
N LYS A 9 31.28 -9.66 -0.04
CA LYS A 9 32.58 -9.51 0.60
C LYS A 9 33.61 -10.12 -0.35
N VAL A 10 34.29 -9.27 -1.10
CA VAL A 10 35.49 -9.64 -1.85
C VAL A 10 36.56 -9.98 -0.81
N VAL A 11 36.87 -11.26 -0.70
CA VAL A 11 37.97 -11.75 0.14
C VAL A 11 39.24 -11.58 -0.69
N SER A 12 40.06 -10.60 -0.32
CA SER A 12 41.43 -10.51 -0.80
C SER A 12 42.23 -11.68 -0.22
N VAL A 13 42.90 -12.41 -1.09
CA VAL A 13 43.86 -13.45 -0.71
C VAL A 13 45.09 -12.73 -0.15
N ASP A 14 45.19 -12.68 1.18
CA ASP A 14 46.45 -12.31 1.83
C ASP A 14 47.37 -13.54 1.79
N GLU A 15 48.35 -13.49 0.88
CA GLU A 15 49.57 -14.28 0.95
C GLU A 15 50.31 -13.89 2.24
N GLN A 16 50.10 -14.67 3.31
CA GLN A 16 50.92 -14.56 4.52
C GLN A 16 51.50 -15.92 4.89
N ALA A 17 52.75 -16.09 4.43
CA ALA A 17 53.88 -16.58 5.21
C ALA A 17 53.65 -17.83 6.08
N LEU A 18 53.89 -19.00 5.51
CA LEU A 18 54.40 -20.14 6.29
C LEU A 18 55.80 -19.78 6.82
N LYS A 19 55.88 -19.39 8.09
CA LYS A 19 57.08 -19.62 8.91
C LYS A 19 56.86 -20.88 9.71
N GLN A 20 57.39 -22.01 9.23
CA GLN A 20 57.74 -23.12 10.11
C GLN A 20 59.18 -22.86 10.56
N ALA A 21 59.33 -22.49 11.82
CA ALA A 21 60.59 -22.60 12.53
C ALA A 21 60.46 -23.85 13.40
N ASP A 22 61.00 -24.97 12.91
CA ASP A 22 61.33 -26.09 13.78
C ASP A 22 62.71 -25.77 14.36
N GLU A 23 62.74 -25.17 15.56
CA GLU A 23 63.97 -25.05 16.35
C GLU A 23 64.33 -26.45 16.86
N ALA A 24 65.45 -27.00 16.37
CA ALA A 24 66.00 -28.24 16.88
C ALA A 24 66.68 -27.99 18.23
N GLU A 25 66.29 -28.76 19.26
CA GLU A 25 66.99 -28.75 20.55
C GLU A 25 68.37 -29.39 20.40
N VAL A 26 69.41 -28.61 20.73
CA VAL A 26 70.81 -29.04 20.76
C VAL A 26 71.24 -29.33 22.19
N ASP A 27 72.02 -30.39 22.39
CA ASP A 27 72.55 -30.73 23.71
C ASP A 27 73.77 -29.86 24.09
N ALA A 28 74.26 -30.03 25.34
CA ALA A 28 75.29 -29.17 25.93
C ALA A 28 76.67 -29.22 25.22
N ASP A 29 76.86 -30.16 24.28
CA ASP A 29 78.07 -30.28 23.46
C ASP A 29 77.81 -29.94 21.97
N GLY A 30 76.62 -29.48 21.61
CA GLY A 30 76.32 -28.85 20.32
C GLY A 30 76.00 -29.81 19.18
N PHE A 31 75.46 -31.01 19.47
CA PHE A 31 74.92 -31.92 18.46
C PHE A 31 73.38 -31.93 18.46
N GLU A 32 72.79 -32.11 17.27
CA GLU A 32 71.33 -32.15 17.06
C GLU A 32 70.75 -33.47 17.57
N VAL A 33 69.80 -33.41 18.51
CA VAL A 33 69.16 -34.61 19.09
C VAL A 33 68.17 -35.19 18.09
N VAL A 34 68.56 -36.27 17.40
CA VAL A 34 67.66 -37.02 16.50
C VAL A 34 66.79 -37.96 17.33
N GLU A 35 65.48 -37.68 17.45
CA GLU A 35 64.51 -38.64 18.02
C GLU A 35 64.50 -39.92 17.15
N GLU A 36 64.87 -41.08 17.71
CA GLU A 36 64.99 -42.38 17.01
C GLU A 36 63.67 -42.99 16.47
N THR A 37 62.54 -42.26 16.52
CA THR A 37 61.28 -42.67 15.88
C THR A 37 60.70 -41.54 15.04
N PRO A 38 60.82 -41.59 13.69
CA PRO A 38 60.24 -40.56 12.85
C PRO A 38 58.71 -40.57 12.99
N LYS A 39 58.12 -39.43 13.34
CA LYS A 39 56.68 -39.21 13.32
C LYS A 39 56.23 -39.22 11.85
N LEU A 40 55.80 -40.38 11.34
CA LEU A 40 55.25 -40.52 10.00
C LEU A 40 54.02 -39.61 9.86
N ARG A 41 54.17 -38.49 9.14
CA ARG A 41 53.05 -37.65 8.70
C ARG A 41 52.73 -38.03 7.27
N ALA A 42 51.44 -38.16 6.97
CA ALA A 42 51.00 -38.39 5.59
C ALA A 42 51.48 -37.23 4.71
N THR A 43 51.90 -37.54 3.49
CA THR A 43 52.22 -36.49 2.53
C THR A 43 50.95 -35.76 2.11
N VAL A 44 51.07 -34.50 1.68
CA VAL A 44 49.93 -33.71 1.18
C VAL A 44 49.21 -34.45 0.03
N GLU A 45 49.95 -35.17 -0.80
CA GLU A 45 49.38 -36.03 -1.85
C GLU A 45 48.58 -37.20 -1.29
N GLN A 46 49.03 -37.84 -0.22
CA GLN A 46 48.29 -38.91 0.46
C GLN A 46 47.02 -38.38 1.13
N GLU A 47 47.06 -37.21 1.77
CA GLU A 47 45.86 -36.57 2.32
C GLU A 47 44.87 -36.17 1.23
N THR A 48 45.38 -35.65 0.10
CA THR A 48 44.56 -35.27 -1.04
C THR A 48 43.92 -36.49 -1.67
N GLN A 49 44.68 -37.57 -1.88
CA GLN A 49 44.18 -38.82 -2.45
C GLN A 49 43.16 -39.48 -1.51
N ALA A 50 43.42 -39.53 -0.20
CA ALA A 50 42.45 -40.05 0.77
C ALA A 50 41.14 -39.26 0.75
N LYS A 51 41.19 -37.94 0.53
CA LYS A 51 40.01 -37.07 0.43
C LYS A 51 39.25 -37.26 -0.89
N VAL A 52 39.96 -37.53 -1.98
CA VAL A 52 39.35 -37.89 -3.27
C VAL A 52 38.69 -39.26 -3.19
N ASP A 53 39.36 -40.26 -2.61
CA ASP A 53 38.87 -41.63 -2.47
C ASP A 53 37.64 -41.71 -1.54
N ALA A 54 37.63 -40.92 -0.46
CA ALA A 54 36.49 -40.82 0.45
C ALA A 54 35.24 -40.17 -0.20
N ASN A 55 35.43 -39.36 -1.25
CA ASN A 55 34.36 -38.71 -2.01
C ASN A 55 34.05 -39.42 -3.33
N HIS A 56 34.78 -40.50 -3.68
CA HIS A 56 34.54 -41.25 -4.89
C HIS A 56 33.27 -42.13 -4.74
N PRO A 57 32.37 -42.17 -5.73
CA PRO A 57 31.09 -42.89 -5.62
C PRO A 57 31.24 -44.40 -5.31
N ASP A 58 32.37 -45.01 -5.71
CA ASP A 58 32.67 -46.42 -5.45
C ASP A 58 33.48 -46.69 -4.15
N GLY A 59 33.90 -45.63 -3.43
CA GLY A 59 34.78 -45.74 -2.26
C GLY A 59 34.07 -46.17 -0.96
N ILE A 60 32.74 -46.04 -0.89
CA ILE A 60 31.94 -46.34 0.32
C ILE A 60 31.05 -47.56 0.04
N LYS A 61 31.53 -48.76 0.38
CA LYS A 61 30.84 -50.04 0.12
C LYS A 61 29.61 -50.32 1.00
N GLU A 62 29.28 -49.46 1.95
CA GLU A 62 28.06 -49.59 2.76
C GLU A 62 27.05 -48.50 2.41
N THR A 63 26.34 -48.69 1.30
CA THR A 63 25.10 -47.96 1.03
C THR A 63 23.96 -48.58 1.82
N ASN A 64 24.01 -48.48 3.14
CA ASN A 64 22.79 -48.67 3.92
C ASN A 64 21.87 -47.48 3.61
N LYS A 65 20.56 -47.72 3.39
CA LYS A 65 19.58 -46.70 2.96
C LYS A 65 19.43 -45.53 3.96
N GLU A 66 20.08 -45.63 5.11
CA GLU A 66 20.07 -44.66 6.20
C GLU A 66 21.16 -43.58 6.09
N ARG A 67 22.19 -43.77 5.25
CA ARG A 67 23.34 -42.86 5.12
C ARG A 67 23.17 -41.92 3.92
N ILE A 68 23.48 -40.63 4.10
CA ILE A 68 23.38 -39.63 3.02
C ILE A 68 24.69 -39.65 2.24
N GLN A 69 24.64 -40.08 0.97
CA GLN A 69 25.82 -40.17 0.12
C GLN A 69 26.54 -38.81 0.01
N GLY A 70 27.85 -38.82 0.27
CA GLY A 70 28.71 -37.62 0.17
C GLY A 70 28.69 -36.70 1.38
N ALA A 71 27.97 -37.04 2.46
CA ALA A 71 27.97 -36.28 3.71
C ALA A 71 28.92 -36.89 4.76
N THR A 72 29.59 -36.03 5.53
CA THR A 72 30.26 -36.47 6.77
C THR A 72 29.22 -36.81 7.84
N LEU A 73 29.59 -37.60 8.84
CA LEU A 73 28.67 -37.99 9.93
C LEU A 73 28.12 -36.76 10.68
N GLU A 74 28.95 -35.74 10.92
CA GLU A 74 28.51 -34.47 11.52
C GLU A 74 27.48 -33.73 10.64
N GLN A 75 27.64 -33.77 9.32
CA GLN A 75 26.69 -33.18 8.38
C GLN A 75 25.37 -33.95 8.38
N GLU A 76 25.41 -35.28 8.45
CA GLU A 76 24.20 -36.11 8.53
C GLU A 76 23.40 -35.83 9.80
N GLU A 77 24.06 -35.76 10.96
CA GLU A 77 23.39 -35.43 12.23
C GLU A 77 22.77 -34.03 12.19
N ARG A 78 23.47 -33.07 11.58
CA ARG A 78 22.96 -31.70 11.40
C ARG A 78 21.74 -31.65 10.50
N ILE A 79 21.75 -32.39 9.38
CA ILE A 79 20.61 -32.50 8.46
C ILE A 79 19.42 -33.14 9.18
N ARG A 80 19.62 -34.27 9.87
CA ARG A 80 18.56 -34.96 10.63
C ARG A 80 17.99 -34.08 11.74
N ALA A 81 18.82 -33.32 12.45
CA ALA A 81 18.36 -32.37 13.47
C ALA A 81 17.53 -31.24 12.85
N GLN A 82 17.93 -30.72 11.69
CA GLN A 82 17.19 -29.70 10.97
C GLN A 82 15.84 -30.22 10.43
N GLU A 83 15.81 -31.44 9.89
CA GLU A 83 14.58 -32.10 9.44
C GLU A 83 13.62 -32.33 10.60
N ALA A 84 14.11 -32.83 11.75
CA ALA A 84 13.30 -33.01 12.94
C ALA A 84 12.72 -31.69 13.46
N GLU A 85 13.47 -30.58 13.38
CA GLU A 85 12.97 -29.26 13.76
C GLU A 85 11.95 -28.71 12.74
N LEU A 86 12.20 -28.90 11.44
CA LEU A 86 11.23 -28.57 10.39
C LEU A 86 9.93 -29.35 10.56
N GLU A 87 10.00 -30.63 10.92
CA GLU A 87 8.84 -31.46 11.22
C GLU A 87 8.06 -30.90 12.42
N ARG A 88 8.75 -30.55 13.53
CA ARG A 88 8.12 -29.91 14.69
C ARG A 88 7.43 -28.60 14.32
N ILE A 89 8.09 -27.75 13.52
CA ILE A 89 7.50 -26.50 13.01
C ILE A 89 6.28 -26.80 12.13
N SER A 90 6.35 -27.81 11.27
CA SER A 90 5.26 -28.20 10.37
C SER A 90 4.04 -28.72 11.13
N VAL A 91 4.23 -29.54 12.16
CA VAL A 91 3.15 -30.05 13.03
C VAL A 91 2.53 -28.89 13.80
N ARG A 92 3.35 -27.99 14.35
CA ARG A 92 2.88 -26.78 15.03
C ARG A 92 2.11 -25.86 14.08
N ALA A 93 2.56 -25.71 12.85
CA ALA A 93 1.90 -24.90 11.82
C ALA A 93 0.56 -25.50 11.40
N LYS A 94 0.47 -26.82 11.21
CA LYS A 94 -0.78 -27.55 10.91
C LYS A 94 -1.83 -27.42 12.02
N VAL A 95 -1.39 -27.39 13.29
CA VAL A 95 -2.27 -27.17 14.45
C VAL A 95 -2.56 -25.67 14.67
N SER A 96 -1.75 -24.79 14.09
CA SER A 96 -1.92 -23.35 14.27
C SER A 96 -3.21 -22.86 13.61
N LYS A 97 -4.00 -22.08 14.35
CA LYS A 97 -5.19 -21.39 13.81
C LYS A 97 -4.81 -20.24 12.86
N GLN A 98 -3.66 -20.26 12.20
CA GLN A 98 -3.21 -19.18 11.33
C GLN A 98 -3.99 -19.16 10.02
N ASP A 99 -4.41 -20.32 9.54
CA ASP A 99 -5.29 -20.42 8.38
C ASP A 99 -6.61 -19.70 8.64
N GLY A 100 -6.95 -18.79 7.73
CA GLY A 100 -8.12 -17.92 7.84
C GLY A 100 -8.02 -16.83 8.91
N ARG A 101 -6.89 -16.65 9.62
CA ARG A 101 -6.71 -15.57 10.61
C ARG A 101 -6.98 -14.20 10.00
N ALA A 102 -6.43 -13.94 8.81
CA ALA A 102 -6.63 -12.66 8.12
C ALA A 102 -8.11 -12.41 7.78
N LYS A 103 -8.86 -13.46 7.38
CA LYS A 103 -10.30 -13.36 7.12
C LYS A 103 -11.07 -13.08 8.41
N ARG A 104 -10.87 -13.87 9.46
CA ARG A 104 -11.53 -13.66 10.76
C ARG A 104 -11.20 -12.29 11.37
N ALA A 105 -9.95 -11.84 11.26
CA ALA A 105 -9.57 -10.51 11.72
C ALA A 105 -10.30 -9.40 10.95
N ARG A 106 -10.45 -9.55 9.63
CA ARG A 106 -11.27 -8.63 8.81
C ARG A 106 -12.74 -8.67 9.22
N ASP A 107 -13.30 -9.84 9.44
CA ASP A 107 -14.71 -9.99 9.85
C ASP A 107 -14.95 -9.33 11.22
N ILE A 108 -14.08 -9.59 12.20
CA ILE A 108 -14.13 -8.96 13.53
C ILE A 108 -13.95 -7.44 13.42
N ALA A 109 -13.01 -6.97 12.60
CA ALA A 109 -12.80 -5.54 12.40
C ALA A 109 -14.02 -4.86 11.76
N ALA A 110 -14.67 -5.52 10.79
CA ALA A 110 -15.87 -5.05 10.14
C ALA A 110 -17.05 -4.96 11.13
N GLU A 111 -17.27 -5.99 11.95
CA GLU A 111 -18.32 -5.97 12.98
C GLU A 111 -18.07 -4.89 14.03
N ARG A 112 -16.86 -4.82 14.59
CA ARG A 112 -16.49 -3.75 15.53
C ARG A 112 -16.65 -2.36 14.90
N SER A 113 -16.39 -2.23 13.59
CA SER A 113 -16.60 -0.96 12.89
C SER A 113 -18.08 -0.62 12.70
N LYS A 114 -18.97 -1.60 12.54
CA LYS A 114 -20.42 -1.37 12.52
C LYS A 114 -20.91 -0.94 13.90
N GLU A 115 -20.46 -1.60 14.95
CA GLU A 115 -20.80 -1.26 16.34
C GLU A 115 -20.37 0.17 16.69
N ARG A 116 -19.11 0.54 16.42
CA ARG A 116 -18.62 1.90 16.65
C ARG A 116 -19.40 2.96 15.87
N ARG A 117 -19.77 2.67 14.62
CA ARG A 117 -20.60 3.58 13.80
C ARG A 117 -21.98 3.77 14.41
N ARG A 118 -22.64 2.69 14.82
CA ARG A 118 -23.95 2.78 15.50
C ARG A 118 -23.85 3.57 16.80
N GLU A 119 -22.83 3.33 17.61
CA GLU A 119 -22.63 4.07 18.85
C GLU A 119 -22.40 5.57 18.59
N PHE A 120 -21.60 5.90 17.58
CA PHE A 120 -21.41 7.28 17.14
C PHE A 120 -22.71 7.91 16.65
N GLN A 121 -23.47 7.19 15.82
CA GLN A 121 -24.77 7.62 15.30
C GLN A 121 -25.79 7.87 16.43
N ARG A 122 -25.89 6.98 17.43
CA ARG A 122 -26.73 7.23 18.62
C ARG A 122 -26.30 8.48 19.40
N ARG A 123 -25.00 8.74 19.50
CA ARG A 123 -24.51 9.98 20.13
C ARG A 123 -24.86 11.20 19.28
N ALA A 124 -24.69 11.12 17.96
CA ALA A 124 -25.05 12.17 17.02
C ALA A 124 -26.56 12.46 17.01
N ALA A 125 -27.40 11.45 17.26
CA ALA A 125 -28.86 11.57 17.35
C ALA A 125 -29.35 12.62 18.35
N SER A 126 -28.54 12.94 19.37
CA SER A 126 -28.84 14.03 20.31
C SER A 126 -28.84 15.42 19.68
N VAL A 127 -28.08 15.61 18.59
CA VAL A 127 -27.97 16.87 17.84
C VAL A 127 -28.75 16.80 16.53
N ASP A 128 -28.66 15.67 15.84
CA ASP A 128 -29.33 15.40 14.57
C ASP A 128 -30.18 14.13 14.70
N PRO A 129 -31.49 14.25 14.97
CA PRO A 129 -32.39 13.10 15.10
C PRO A 129 -32.43 12.19 13.87
N MET A 130 -32.03 12.67 12.68
CA MET A 130 -31.98 11.85 11.48
C MET A 130 -30.79 10.89 11.47
N ALA A 131 -29.77 11.12 12.30
CA ALA A 131 -28.62 10.24 12.46
C ALA A 131 -28.91 9.01 13.34
N ASP A 132 -30.08 8.90 13.98
CA ASP A 132 -30.44 7.79 14.86
C ASP A 132 -30.47 6.45 14.09
N PRO A 133 -29.66 5.44 14.47
CA PRO A 133 -29.64 4.17 13.78
C PRO A 133 -30.89 3.31 14.01
N GLU A 134 -31.76 3.66 14.95
CA GLU A 134 -33.01 2.94 15.27
C GLU A 134 -34.25 3.61 14.65
N ARG A 135 -34.11 4.81 14.08
CA ARG A 135 -35.19 5.47 13.36
C ARG A 135 -35.51 4.71 12.05
N PRO A 136 -36.80 4.55 11.69
CA PRO A 136 -37.17 4.03 10.38
C PRO A 136 -36.66 4.94 9.25
N ASP A 137 -36.67 4.44 8.03
CA ASP A 137 -36.31 5.24 6.87
C ASP A 137 -37.29 6.42 6.72
N ALA A 138 -36.79 7.65 6.54
CA ALA A 138 -37.62 8.84 6.40
C ALA A 138 -38.69 8.72 5.29
N ARG A 139 -38.47 7.86 4.29
CA ARG A 139 -39.43 7.58 3.23
C ARG A 139 -40.71 6.88 3.72
N GLU A 140 -40.65 6.18 4.85
CA GLU A 140 -41.81 5.53 5.47
C GLU A 140 -42.70 6.52 6.24
N GLU A 141 -42.16 7.70 6.60
CA GLU A 141 -42.89 8.76 7.31
C GLU A 141 -43.69 9.68 6.36
N LEU A 142 -43.40 9.62 5.05
CA LEU A 142 -44.06 10.45 4.04
C LEU A 142 -45.42 9.87 3.62
N SER A 143 -46.37 10.76 3.29
CA SER A 143 -47.58 10.34 2.59
C SER A 143 -47.26 9.77 1.20
N GLN A 144 -48.19 9.00 0.63
CA GLN A 144 -48.02 8.40 -0.69
C GLN A 144 -47.79 9.46 -1.79
N ASP A 145 -48.43 10.62 -1.70
CA ASP A 145 -48.30 11.73 -2.66
C ASP A 145 -46.95 12.44 -2.54
N GLU A 146 -46.47 12.65 -1.31
CA GLU A 146 -45.14 13.19 -1.04
C GLU A 146 -44.06 12.24 -1.54
N LEU A 147 -44.20 10.94 -1.25
CA LEU A 147 -43.26 9.92 -1.70
C LEU A 147 -43.22 9.83 -3.24
N ALA A 148 -44.38 9.89 -3.90
CA ALA A 148 -44.45 9.95 -5.36
C ALA A 148 -43.72 11.19 -5.91
N SER A 149 -43.87 12.34 -5.26
CA SER A 149 -43.21 13.58 -5.63
C SER A 149 -41.68 13.50 -5.42
N VAL A 150 -41.23 12.96 -4.28
CA VAL A 150 -39.81 12.70 -3.99
C VAL A 150 -39.20 11.76 -5.02
N ASN A 151 -39.89 10.68 -5.39
CA ASN A 151 -39.41 9.72 -6.40
C ASN A 151 -39.26 10.38 -7.79
N LYS A 152 -40.19 11.26 -8.16
CA LYS A 152 -40.11 12.02 -9.41
C LYS A 152 -38.89 12.94 -9.44
N GLN A 153 -38.61 13.65 -8.35
CA GLN A 153 -37.43 14.53 -8.27
C GLN A 153 -36.12 13.74 -8.14
N THR A 154 -36.13 12.63 -7.42
CA THR A 154 -35.00 11.70 -7.33
C THR A 154 -34.54 11.27 -8.71
N LYS A 155 -35.48 10.90 -9.59
CA LYS A 155 -35.15 10.53 -10.98
C LYS A 155 -34.40 11.65 -11.69
N ARG A 156 -34.89 12.88 -11.60
CA ARG A 156 -34.27 14.06 -12.22
C ARG A 156 -32.89 14.36 -11.65
N LEU A 157 -32.72 14.30 -10.33
CA LEU A 157 -31.43 14.53 -9.69
C LEU A 157 -30.42 13.43 -10.01
N SER A 158 -30.85 12.17 -10.13
CA SER A 158 -29.96 11.07 -10.49
C SER A 158 -29.39 11.16 -11.91
N GLU A 159 -30.01 11.94 -12.78
CA GLU A 159 -29.51 12.22 -14.13
C GLU A 159 -28.43 13.32 -14.13
N LYS A 160 -28.32 14.10 -13.04
CA LYS A 160 -27.36 15.22 -12.90
C LYS A 160 -26.24 14.95 -11.90
N LEU A 161 -26.49 14.11 -10.89
CA LEU A 161 -25.58 13.82 -9.80
C LEU A 161 -24.93 12.45 -10.02
N ASP A 162 -23.88 12.44 -10.84
CA ASP A 162 -23.09 11.24 -11.07
C ASP A 162 -22.44 10.74 -9.76
N GLY A 163 -22.36 9.42 -9.61
CA GLY A 163 -21.77 8.78 -8.43
C GLY A 163 -22.72 8.61 -7.24
N TRP A 164 -23.97 9.08 -7.32
CA TRP A 164 -24.99 8.86 -6.29
C TRP A 164 -26.05 7.84 -6.73
N THR A 165 -26.46 6.98 -5.80
CA THR A 165 -27.58 6.06 -6.07
C THR A 165 -28.92 6.78 -5.91
N LYS A 166 -29.92 6.39 -6.70
CA LYS A 166 -31.31 6.88 -6.54
C LYS A 166 -31.83 6.68 -5.11
N ALA A 167 -31.47 5.59 -4.46
CA ALA A 167 -31.85 5.32 -3.07
C ALA A 167 -31.25 6.35 -2.10
N ALA A 168 -29.97 6.71 -2.27
CA ALA A 168 -29.32 7.72 -1.43
C ALA A 168 -29.94 9.12 -1.63
N ILE A 169 -30.18 9.52 -2.88
CA ILE A 169 -30.83 10.79 -3.21
C ILE A 169 -32.26 10.83 -2.65
N SER A 170 -33.05 9.77 -2.88
CA SER A 170 -34.43 9.66 -2.40
C SER A 170 -34.53 9.72 -0.89
N ARG A 171 -33.64 9.01 -0.19
CA ARG A 171 -33.57 9.06 1.27
C ARG A 171 -33.26 10.49 1.72
N ARG A 172 -32.23 11.13 1.16
CA ARG A 172 -31.84 12.50 1.56
C ARG A 172 -32.93 13.54 1.29
N LEU A 173 -33.65 13.42 0.17
CA LEU A 173 -34.81 14.26 -0.12
C LEU A 173 -35.94 14.04 0.91
N ALA A 174 -36.25 12.78 1.21
CA ALA A 174 -37.27 12.46 2.20
C ALA A 174 -36.90 12.99 3.59
N GLU A 175 -35.65 12.86 3.99
CA GLU A 175 -35.13 13.42 5.24
C GLU A 175 -35.42 14.92 5.37
N ARG A 176 -35.09 15.71 4.33
CA ARG A 176 -35.36 17.17 4.32
C ARG A 176 -36.86 17.49 4.35
N VAL A 177 -37.70 16.72 3.66
CA VAL A 177 -39.15 16.95 3.65
C VAL A 177 -39.77 16.63 5.02
N VAL A 178 -39.33 15.55 5.65
CA VAL A 178 -39.74 15.17 7.02
C VAL A 178 -39.30 16.22 8.05
N GLU A 179 -38.14 16.85 7.86
CA GLU A 179 -37.68 17.99 8.66
C GLU A 179 -38.52 19.27 8.43
N GLY A 180 -39.49 19.25 7.52
CA GLY A 180 -40.43 20.34 7.26
C GLY A 180 -40.04 21.24 6.08
N ALA A 181 -38.99 20.90 5.31
CA ALA A 181 -38.65 21.65 4.11
C ALA A 181 -39.69 21.43 3.01
N SER A 182 -40.02 22.49 2.28
CA SER A 182 -40.82 22.34 1.06
C SER A 182 -40.07 21.48 0.04
N LEU A 183 -40.79 20.75 -0.82
CA LEU A 183 -40.16 19.88 -1.82
C LEU A 183 -39.15 20.63 -2.70
N MET A 184 -39.43 21.87 -3.09
CA MET A 184 -38.51 22.67 -3.91
C MET A 184 -37.25 23.03 -3.13
N SER A 185 -37.39 23.46 -1.87
CA SER A 185 -36.26 23.77 -1.00
C SER A 185 -35.41 22.52 -0.72
N ALA A 186 -36.05 21.37 -0.50
CA ALA A 186 -35.39 20.09 -0.32
C ALA A 186 -34.60 19.70 -1.57
N VAL A 187 -35.17 19.86 -2.77
CA VAL A 187 -34.49 19.51 -4.02
C VAL A 187 -33.26 20.37 -4.25
N VAL A 188 -33.34 21.68 -4.08
CA VAL A 188 -32.18 22.59 -4.25
C VAL A 188 -31.11 22.27 -3.21
N GLY A 189 -31.47 22.22 -1.93
CA GLY A 189 -30.49 21.96 -0.87
C GLY A 189 -29.83 20.58 -0.96
N VAL A 190 -30.56 19.55 -1.38
CA VAL A 190 -29.97 18.21 -1.61
C VAL A 190 -29.09 18.20 -2.86
N HIS A 191 -29.45 18.93 -3.91
CA HIS A 191 -28.59 19.05 -5.08
C HIS A 191 -27.24 19.67 -4.75
N GLU A 192 -27.24 20.82 -4.08
CA GLU A 192 -26.03 21.54 -3.64
C GLU A 192 -25.18 20.69 -2.67
N GLU A 193 -25.83 20.07 -1.68
CA GLU A 193 -25.16 19.18 -0.71
C GLU A 193 -24.45 18.01 -1.41
N LEU A 194 -25.13 17.33 -2.33
CA LEU A 194 -24.59 16.14 -2.98
C LEU A 194 -23.60 16.46 -4.10
N GLN A 195 -23.74 17.60 -4.78
CA GLN A 195 -22.80 18.07 -5.80
C GLN A 195 -21.45 18.43 -5.15
N THR A 196 -21.49 19.11 -4.01
CA THR A 196 -20.30 19.52 -3.27
C THR A 196 -19.85 18.47 -2.26
N ALA A 197 -20.48 17.29 -2.17
CA ALA A 197 -20.15 16.27 -1.18
C ALA A 197 -18.72 15.70 -1.32
N PRO A 198 -18.13 15.17 -0.24
CA PRO A 198 -16.79 14.56 -0.28
C PRO A 198 -16.70 13.41 -1.29
N GLY A 199 -15.60 13.35 -2.03
CA GLY A 199 -15.36 12.35 -3.07
C GLY A 199 -15.93 12.69 -4.45
N GLN A 200 -16.80 13.71 -4.54
CA GLN A 200 -17.34 14.16 -5.83
C GLN A 200 -16.40 15.13 -6.54
N VAL A 201 -16.54 15.16 -7.88
CA VAL A 201 -15.98 16.21 -8.71
C VAL A 201 -16.89 17.43 -8.58
N ILE A 202 -16.32 18.50 -8.05
CA ILE A 202 -17.03 19.75 -7.80
C ILE A 202 -16.78 20.67 -9.00
N PRO A 203 -17.78 21.44 -9.45
CA PRO A 203 -17.55 22.53 -10.39
C PRO A 203 -16.54 23.54 -9.84
N ILE A 204 -15.67 24.07 -10.70
CA ILE A 204 -14.61 25.01 -10.31
C ILE A 204 -15.18 26.30 -9.70
N GLY A 205 -16.33 26.77 -10.16
CA GLY A 205 -17.01 27.97 -9.65
C GLY A 205 -17.52 27.83 -8.21
N GLU A 206 -17.75 26.60 -7.74
CA GLU A 206 -18.29 26.29 -6.40
C GLU A 206 -17.16 26.08 -5.36
N LEU A 207 -15.89 26.21 -5.75
CA LEU A 207 -14.75 25.90 -4.88
C LEU A 207 -14.66 26.78 -3.63
N GLU A 208 -15.19 28.00 -3.69
CA GLU A 208 -15.18 28.98 -2.59
C GLU A 208 -16.17 28.61 -1.48
N ASP A 209 -17.32 28.03 -1.84
CA ASP A 209 -18.40 27.68 -0.92
C ASP A 209 -18.19 26.34 -0.20
N VAL A 210 -17.26 25.52 -0.71
CA VAL A 210 -16.86 24.29 -0.05
C VAL A 210 -16.14 24.63 1.26
N ASN A 211 -16.26 23.81 2.32
CA ASN A 211 -15.50 23.98 3.56
C ASN A 211 -14.68 22.73 3.92
N ARG A 212 -13.80 22.30 3.01
CA ARG A 212 -12.85 21.20 3.25
C ARG A 212 -11.50 21.48 2.60
N LYS A 213 -10.49 20.80 3.14
CA LYS A 213 -9.09 20.97 2.71
C LYS A 213 -8.78 20.33 1.37
N GLU A 214 -9.52 19.30 0.98
CA GLU A 214 -9.25 18.53 -0.23
C GLU A 214 -10.49 18.49 -1.11
N VAL A 215 -10.31 18.76 -2.40
CA VAL A 215 -11.39 18.82 -3.38
C VAL A 215 -10.99 18.06 -4.64
N SER A 216 -11.99 17.68 -5.43
CA SER A 216 -11.75 17.09 -6.74
C SER A 216 -12.41 17.96 -7.79
N ILE A 217 -11.73 18.20 -8.90
CA ILE A 217 -12.23 19.01 -10.02
C ILE A 217 -11.99 18.30 -11.35
N SER A 218 -12.74 18.69 -12.37
CA SER A 218 -12.52 18.28 -13.75
C SER A 218 -12.59 19.53 -14.61
N GLY A 219 -11.62 19.70 -15.50
CA GLY A 219 -11.55 20.87 -16.35
C GLY A 219 -10.51 20.70 -17.45
N ARG A 220 -10.50 21.63 -18.39
CA ARG A 220 -9.48 21.72 -19.44
C ARG A 220 -8.35 22.60 -18.93
N VAL A 221 -7.12 22.19 -19.23
CA VAL A 221 -5.93 23.01 -18.96
C VAL A 221 -5.94 24.17 -19.95
N ASP A 222 -6.13 25.39 -19.46
CA ASP A 222 -6.20 26.59 -20.30
C ASP A 222 -4.80 27.11 -20.64
N THR A 223 -3.96 27.30 -19.61
CA THR A 223 -2.60 27.83 -19.78
C THR A 223 -1.66 27.21 -18.76
N LEU A 224 -0.45 26.87 -19.18
CA LEU A 224 0.66 26.48 -18.32
C LEU A 224 1.73 27.57 -18.32
N TRP A 225 2.30 27.85 -17.16
CA TRP A 225 3.38 28.84 -17.02
C TRP A 225 4.68 28.17 -16.61
N GLU A 226 5.79 28.84 -16.93
CA GLU A 226 7.11 28.45 -16.46
C GLU A 226 7.16 28.50 -14.91
N PRO A 227 7.54 27.40 -14.24
CA PRO A 227 7.63 27.38 -12.78
C PRO A 227 8.63 28.41 -12.25
N SER A 228 8.20 29.20 -11.25
CA SER A 228 9.06 30.22 -10.63
C SER A 228 10.06 29.65 -9.62
N HIS A 229 9.93 28.38 -9.23
CA HIS A 229 10.78 27.71 -8.23
C HIS A 229 10.95 26.23 -8.58
N PRO A 230 12.13 25.62 -8.38
CA PRO A 230 12.38 24.20 -8.68
C PRO A 230 11.57 23.20 -7.86
N SER A 231 10.81 23.66 -6.86
CA SER A 231 9.90 22.81 -6.09
C SER A 231 8.53 22.66 -6.75
N ILE A 232 8.24 23.48 -7.78
CA ILE A 232 7.01 23.46 -8.55
C ILE A 232 7.33 22.72 -9.85
N ALA A 233 6.64 21.60 -10.09
CA ALA A 233 6.76 20.85 -11.34
C ALA A 233 6.03 21.57 -12.48
N GLN A 234 4.77 21.95 -12.21
CA GLN A 234 3.93 22.67 -13.16
C GLN A 234 3.01 23.65 -12.42
N VAL A 235 2.67 24.75 -13.07
CA VAL A 235 1.66 25.68 -12.57
C VAL A 235 0.87 26.21 -13.74
N GLY A 236 -0.45 26.32 -13.58
CA GLY A 236 -1.33 26.68 -14.68
C GLY A 236 -2.72 27.06 -14.25
N LEU A 237 -3.56 27.34 -15.24
CA LEU A 237 -4.98 27.60 -15.09
C LEU A 237 -5.77 26.41 -15.64
N ILE A 238 -6.77 25.98 -14.88
CA ILE A 238 -7.73 24.96 -15.31
C ILE A 238 -9.12 25.59 -15.28
N GLU A 239 -9.89 25.33 -16.32
CA GLU A 239 -11.25 25.86 -16.47
C GLU A 239 -12.28 24.78 -16.77
N ASP A 240 -13.50 25.04 -16.34
CA ASP A 240 -14.71 24.31 -16.71
C ASP A 240 -15.82 25.32 -17.03
N GLU A 241 -17.03 24.83 -17.31
CA GLU A 241 -18.18 25.69 -17.63
C GLU A 241 -18.58 26.63 -16.47
N SER A 242 -18.18 26.32 -15.24
CA SER A 242 -18.54 27.08 -14.04
C SER A 242 -17.48 28.11 -13.64
N GLY A 243 -16.22 27.94 -14.03
CA GLY A 243 -15.17 28.89 -13.70
C GLY A 243 -13.76 28.39 -13.99
N ARG A 244 -12.78 29.12 -13.45
CA ARG A 244 -11.35 28.85 -13.63
C ARG A 244 -10.58 29.00 -12.33
N THR A 245 -9.64 28.11 -12.09
CA THR A 245 -8.80 28.12 -10.88
C THR A 245 -7.34 27.86 -11.22
N ARG A 246 -6.45 28.45 -10.42
CA ARG A 246 -5.02 28.21 -10.51
C ARG A 246 -4.69 26.86 -9.87
N VAL A 247 -3.95 26.03 -10.59
CA VAL A 247 -3.44 24.74 -10.09
C VAL A 247 -1.93 24.78 -10.04
N THR A 248 -1.37 24.32 -8.93
CA THR A 248 0.08 24.17 -8.71
C THR A 248 0.39 22.71 -8.44
N VAL A 249 1.25 22.12 -9.25
CA VAL A 249 1.74 20.75 -9.09
C VAL A 249 3.12 20.80 -8.46
N TRP A 250 3.28 20.17 -7.29
CA TRP A 250 4.56 20.14 -6.59
C TRP A 250 5.48 19.06 -7.15
N GLU A 251 6.79 19.31 -7.23
CA GLU A 251 7.79 18.35 -7.69
C GLU A 251 7.74 17.04 -6.89
N ASN A 252 7.65 17.16 -5.56
CA ASN A 252 7.55 16.01 -4.66
C ASN A 252 6.23 15.21 -4.79
N SER A 253 5.25 15.69 -5.57
CA SER A 253 4.04 14.91 -5.86
C SER A 253 4.30 13.79 -6.86
N ASN A 254 5.35 13.92 -7.69
CA ASN A 254 5.63 13.02 -8.81
C ASN A 254 4.38 12.75 -9.68
N ALA A 255 3.54 13.77 -9.84
CA ALA A 255 2.31 13.68 -10.64
C ALA A 255 2.63 13.65 -12.14
N PRO A 256 1.80 13.01 -12.97
CA PRO A 256 2.00 13.03 -14.41
C PRO A 256 1.86 14.44 -14.99
N TRP A 257 2.66 14.73 -16.02
CA TRP A 257 2.65 16.03 -16.71
C TRP A 257 1.33 16.25 -17.46
N MET A 258 0.78 17.45 -17.33
CA MET A 258 -0.37 17.95 -18.08
C MET A 258 0.06 18.74 -19.31
N GLU A 259 -0.77 18.74 -20.35
CA GLU A 259 -0.57 19.55 -21.57
C GLU A 259 -1.62 20.65 -21.68
N GLU A 260 -1.28 21.77 -22.32
CA GLU A 260 -2.25 22.83 -22.61
C GLU A 260 -3.35 22.32 -23.55
N GLY A 261 -4.58 22.75 -23.29
CA GLY A 261 -5.77 22.31 -24.01
C GLY A 261 -6.24 20.92 -23.62
N GLU A 262 -5.61 20.21 -22.70
CA GLU A 262 -5.99 18.83 -22.35
C GLU A 262 -7.10 18.77 -21.29
N GLN A 263 -8.03 17.81 -21.42
CA GLN A 263 -9.00 17.52 -20.37
C GLN A 263 -8.36 16.71 -19.23
N VAL A 264 -8.46 17.22 -18.00
CA VAL A 264 -7.94 16.57 -16.80
C VAL A 264 -9.00 16.45 -15.71
N CYS A 265 -8.89 15.41 -14.89
CA CYS A 265 -9.68 15.23 -13.66
C CYS A 265 -8.71 15.05 -12.49
N ILE A 266 -8.65 16.06 -11.61
CA ILE A 266 -7.76 16.07 -10.46
C ILE A 266 -8.57 15.66 -9.23
N ARG A 267 -8.16 14.57 -8.58
CA ARG A 267 -8.77 14.05 -7.35
C ARG A 267 -7.91 14.39 -6.13
N GLY A 268 -8.57 14.85 -5.06
CA GLY A 268 -7.91 15.11 -3.78
C GLY A 268 -6.84 16.21 -3.84
N ALA A 269 -7.07 17.27 -4.60
CA ALA A 269 -6.20 18.43 -4.61
C ALA A 269 -6.38 19.24 -3.31
N ALA A 270 -5.27 19.67 -2.72
CA ALA A 270 -5.29 20.51 -1.53
C ALA A 270 -5.74 21.93 -1.89
N ARG A 271 -6.79 22.40 -1.24
CA ARG A 271 -7.35 23.73 -1.43
C ARG A 271 -6.52 24.76 -0.66
N ASN A 272 -6.17 25.85 -1.33
CA ASN A 272 -5.50 27.00 -0.75
C ASN A 272 -6.17 28.31 -1.20
N TRP A 273 -5.85 29.42 -0.53
CA TRP A 273 -6.31 30.75 -0.90
C TRP A 273 -5.14 31.56 -1.43
N TYR A 274 -5.32 32.18 -2.59
CA TYR A 274 -4.33 33.03 -3.23
C TYR A 274 -5.04 34.24 -3.84
N GLU A 275 -4.63 35.45 -3.42
CA GLU A 275 -5.18 36.72 -3.92
C GLU A 275 -6.73 36.79 -3.90
N GLY A 276 -7.33 36.25 -2.83
CA GLY A 276 -8.79 36.27 -2.65
C GLY A 276 -9.55 35.23 -3.49
N ARG A 277 -8.87 34.33 -4.20
CA ARG A 277 -9.48 33.22 -4.93
C ARG A 277 -8.95 31.88 -4.44
N VAL A 278 -9.75 30.84 -4.63
CA VAL A 278 -9.30 29.48 -4.36
C VAL A 278 -8.29 29.04 -5.43
N SER A 279 -7.17 28.48 -4.96
CA SER A 279 -6.17 27.79 -5.77
C SER A 279 -6.02 26.35 -5.29
N LEU A 280 -5.60 25.46 -6.17
CA LEU A 280 -5.43 24.05 -5.87
C LEU A 280 -3.97 23.63 -5.94
N ALA A 281 -3.56 22.78 -5.02
CA ALA A 281 -2.24 22.19 -4.95
C ALA A 281 -2.32 20.68 -5.14
N VAL A 282 -1.65 20.15 -6.16
CA VAL A 282 -1.49 18.71 -6.38
C VAL A 282 -0.33 18.23 -5.54
N THR A 283 -0.61 17.33 -4.60
CA THR A 283 0.37 16.76 -3.67
C THR A 283 0.52 15.26 -3.93
N GLY A 284 1.41 14.57 -3.20
CA GLY A 284 1.57 13.11 -3.32
C GLY A 284 0.33 12.27 -2.96
N TRP A 285 -0.70 12.90 -2.35
CA TRP A 285 -2.00 12.26 -2.06
C TRP A 285 -3.04 12.51 -3.15
N SER A 286 -2.73 13.41 -4.09
CA SER A 286 -3.61 13.77 -5.19
C SER A 286 -3.42 12.81 -6.37
N THR A 287 -4.43 12.68 -7.22
CA THR A 287 -4.36 11.86 -8.44
C THR A 287 -4.84 12.67 -9.62
N ILE A 288 -4.06 12.73 -10.70
CA ILE A 288 -4.48 13.33 -11.98
C ILE A 288 -4.88 12.20 -12.93
N LEU A 289 -6.08 12.31 -13.49
CA LEU A 289 -6.61 11.41 -14.50
C LEU A 289 -6.78 12.19 -15.81
N PHE A 290 -6.53 11.53 -16.94
CA PHE A 290 -6.61 12.12 -18.28
C PHE A 290 -7.66 11.36 -19.09
N PRO A 291 -8.93 11.81 -19.13
CA PRO A 291 -10.02 11.08 -19.80
C PRO A 291 -9.87 10.95 -21.32
N GLU A 292 -9.00 11.74 -21.94
CA GLU A 292 -8.73 11.74 -23.38
C GLU A 292 -7.49 10.90 -23.75
N ARG A 293 -6.49 10.75 -22.84
CA ARG A 293 -5.31 9.91 -23.09
C ARG A 293 -5.68 8.44 -23.20
N GLY A 294 -5.16 7.76 -24.21
CA GLY A 294 -5.35 6.32 -24.40
C GLY A 294 -6.68 5.92 -25.05
N ARG A 295 -7.43 6.88 -25.65
CA ARG A 295 -8.52 6.56 -26.56
C ARG A 295 -7.96 6.05 -27.90
N TRP A 296 -7.79 4.75 -27.98
CA TRP A 296 -7.41 3.96 -29.17
C TRP A 296 -8.49 3.81 -30.26
N TRP A 297 -9.49 4.70 -30.33
CA TRP A 297 -10.47 4.72 -31.42
C TRP A 297 -10.78 6.16 -31.85
N GLU A 298 -10.41 6.47 -33.08
CA GLU A 298 -11.02 7.50 -33.94
C GLU A 298 -11.76 6.80 -35.09
#